data_AF-A0A5C2SD29-F1
#
_entry.id   AF-A0A5C2SD29-F1
#
_cell.length_a   1.000
_cell.length_b   1.000
_cell.length_c   1.000
_cell.angle_alpha   90.00
_cell.angle_beta   90.00
_cell.angle_gamma   90.00
#
_symmetry.space_group_name_H-M   'P 1'
#
loop_
_entity.id
_entity.type
_entity.pdbx_description
1 polymer ?
#
loop_
_entity_poly.entity_id
_entity_poly.type
_entity_poly.pdbx_seq_one_letter_code
_entity_poly.pdbx_strand_id
1 'polypeptide(L)'
;MVDSSSRRPPLPPDDLALLAGLPPPELGAAAESRIQVYRKMIEDMNGYIFQLISIQNTTVPLHATLPPEVLLNVFRHVSPTRRADIRLTHVCKLWRDLIHRTPEFWADMLGAKAVASRLDYHESNTPLSLTTFIERSSPAPYKLNLYEDLSILTKIPSHISRIYSLSRSWGPTRYIIWRRS
;
A
#
# COMPACT_ATOMS: atom_id res chain seq x y z
N MET A 1 -35.98 6.12 -0.80
CA MET A 1 -34.91 5.17 -1.17
C MET A 1 -34.34 5.64 -2.50
N VAL A 2 -33.17 6.31 -2.48
CA VAL A 2 -32.51 6.77 -3.71
C VAL A 2 -31.35 5.84 -3.96
N ASP A 3 -31.46 5.09 -5.05
CA ASP A 3 -30.46 4.21 -5.62
C ASP A 3 -29.17 5.01 -5.89
N SER A 4 -28.21 4.90 -4.97
CA SER A 4 -26.88 5.49 -5.09
C SER A 4 -25.99 4.56 -5.92
N SER A 5 -26.44 4.24 -7.13
CA SER A 5 -25.57 3.64 -8.13
C SER A 5 -24.46 4.64 -8.43
N SER A 6 -23.24 4.19 -8.15
CA SER A 6 -21.96 4.89 -8.27
C SER A 6 -21.73 5.51 -9.65
N ARG A 7 -22.31 6.69 -9.91
CA ARG A 7 -22.01 7.49 -11.11
C ARG A 7 -20.62 8.07 -10.96
N ARG A 8 -19.66 7.55 -11.73
CA ARG A 8 -18.39 8.24 -11.93
C ARG A 8 -18.68 9.63 -12.49
N PRO A 9 -17.99 10.68 -12.01
CA PRO A 9 -18.16 12.01 -12.57
C PRO A 9 -17.83 11.98 -14.08
N PRO A 10 -18.53 12.78 -14.90
CA PRO A 10 -18.27 12.85 -16.33
C PRO A 10 -16.83 13.36 -16.59
N LEU A 11 -16.25 12.93 -17.71
CA LEU A 11 -14.96 13.43 -18.18
C LEU A 11 -15.03 14.96 -18.37
N PRO A 12 -13.98 15.70 -17.97
CA PRO A 12 -13.90 17.13 -18.21
C PRO A 12 -14.09 17.50 -19.69
N PRO A 13 -14.75 18.63 -20.00
CA PRO A 13 -15.02 19.05 -21.38
C PRO A 13 -13.78 19.13 -22.27
N ASP A 14 -12.65 19.56 -21.71
CA ASP A 14 -11.39 19.68 -22.44
C ASP A 14 -10.86 18.31 -22.90
N ASP A 15 -11.03 17.27 -22.09
CA ASP A 15 -10.64 15.90 -22.47
C ASP A 15 -11.54 15.35 -23.57
N LEU A 16 -12.84 15.63 -23.47
CA LEU A 16 -13.80 15.23 -24.50
C LEU A 16 -13.47 15.88 -25.83
N ALA A 17 -13.10 17.17 -25.82
CA ALA A 17 -12.67 17.88 -27.02
C ALA A 17 -11.36 17.32 -27.58
N LEU A 18 -10.39 16.99 -26.72
CA LEU A 18 -9.11 16.38 -27.12
C LEU A 18 -9.27 14.99 -27.74
N LEU A 19 -10.27 14.22 -27.31
CA LEU A 19 -10.51 12.85 -27.77
C LEU A 19 -11.47 12.80 -28.97
N ALA A 20 -12.21 13.87 -29.26
CA ALA A 20 -13.21 13.89 -30.32
C ALA A 20 -12.56 13.80 -31.71
N GLY A 21 -13.04 12.86 -32.53
CA GLY A 21 -12.65 12.74 -33.94
C GLY A 21 -11.29 12.08 -34.22
N LEU A 22 -10.57 11.61 -33.19
CA LEU A 22 -9.30 10.92 -33.38
C LEU A 22 -9.49 9.49 -33.91
N PRO A 23 -8.60 9.00 -34.78
CA PRO A 23 -8.58 7.60 -35.19
C PRO A 23 -8.21 6.69 -34.00
N PRO A 24 -8.62 5.40 -33.99
CA PRO A 24 -8.47 4.52 -32.81
C PRO A 24 -7.05 4.42 -32.19
N PRO A 25 -5.94 4.39 -32.97
CA PRO A 25 -4.60 4.35 -32.41
C PRO A 25 -4.22 5.64 -31.66
N GLU A 26 -4.59 6.79 -32.23
CA GLU A 26 -4.31 8.11 -31.66
C GLU A 26 -5.22 8.39 -30.46
N LEU A 27 -6.47 7.93 -30.51
CA LEU A 27 -7.41 7.99 -29.40
C LEU A 27 -6.87 7.26 -28.16
N GLY A 28 -6.33 6.04 -28.35
CA GLY A 28 -5.73 5.27 -27.27
C GLY A 28 -4.52 5.96 -26.65
N ALA A 29 -3.62 6.50 -27.48
CA ALA A 29 -2.45 7.25 -27.02
C ALA A 29 -2.83 8.54 -26.27
N ALA A 30 -3.82 9.29 -26.78
CA ALA A 30 -4.33 10.50 -26.15
C ALA A 30 -5.00 10.20 -24.80
N ALA A 31 -5.82 9.13 -24.72
CA ALA A 31 -6.44 8.70 -23.48
C ALA A 31 -5.41 8.28 -22.42
N GLU A 32 -4.41 7.48 -22.80
CA GLU A 32 -3.32 7.08 -21.89
C GLU A 32 -2.54 8.31 -21.39
N SER A 33 -2.22 9.25 -22.28
CA SER A 33 -1.56 10.50 -21.89
C SER A 33 -2.37 11.28 -20.84
N ARG A 34 -3.69 11.42 -21.03
CA ARG A 34 -4.57 12.08 -20.04
C ARG A 34 -4.67 11.30 -18.73
N ILE A 35 -4.71 9.97 -18.78
CA ILE A 35 -4.65 9.13 -17.58
C ILE A 35 -3.38 9.43 -16.77
N GLN A 36 -2.22 9.55 -17.43
CA GLN A 36 -0.96 9.87 -16.76
C GLN A 36 -0.97 11.27 -16.14
N VAL A 37 -1.55 12.28 -16.84
CA VAL A 37 -1.73 13.63 -16.29
C VAL A 37 -2.56 13.60 -15.01
N TYR A 38 -3.70 12.91 -15.01
CA TYR A 38 -4.54 12.83 -13.80
C TYR A 38 -3.89 12.03 -12.67
N ARG A 39 -3.16 10.96 -12.99
CA ARG A 39 -2.38 10.22 -11.97
C ARG A 39 -1.39 11.16 -11.28
N LYS A 40 -0.64 11.94 -12.04
CA LYS A 40 0.30 12.92 -11.49
C LYS A 40 -0.39 13.98 -10.63
N MET A 41 -1.52 14.53 -11.08
CA MET A 41 -2.30 15.49 -10.27
C MET A 41 -2.78 14.89 -8.95
N ILE A 42 -3.24 13.62 -8.96
CA ILE A 42 -3.63 12.90 -7.75
C ILE A 42 -2.43 12.72 -6.81
N GLU A 43 -1.26 12.36 -7.34
CA GLU A 43 -0.03 12.25 -6.56
C GLU A 43 0.36 13.58 -5.90
N ASP A 44 0.34 14.68 -6.66
CA ASP A 44 0.65 16.02 -6.16
C ASP A 44 -0.35 16.46 -5.07
N MET A 45 -1.66 16.29 -5.30
CA MET A 45 -2.70 16.61 -4.32
C MET A 45 -2.59 15.77 -3.06
N ASN A 46 -2.32 14.47 -3.18
CA ASN A 46 -2.04 13.62 -2.02
C ASN A 46 -0.81 14.11 -1.27
N GLY A 47 0.24 14.53 -1.98
CA GLY A 47 1.42 15.19 -1.41
C GLY A 47 1.06 16.42 -0.58
N TYR A 48 0.21 17.31 -1.09
CA TYR A 48 -0.26 18.50 -0.35
C TYR A 48 -1.08 18.13 0.89
N ILE A 49 -2.01 17.18 0.77
CA ILE A 49 -2.78 16.67 1.91
C ILE A 49 -1.84 16.13 3.00
N PHE A 50 -0.82 15.35 2.64
CA PHE A 50 0.16 14.86 3.60
C PHE A 50 0.96 15.97 4.28
N GLN A 51 1.31 17.04 3.56
CA GLN A 51 1.97 18.20 4.16
C GLN A 51 1.06 18.91 5.16
N LEU A 52 -0.20 19.15 4.80
CA LEU A 52 -1.18 19.79 5.68
C LEU A 52 -1.46 18.94 6.93
N ILE A 53 -1.65 17.63 6.79
CA ILE A 53 -1.80 16.70 7.91
C ILE A 53 -0.54 16.72 8.79
N SER A 54 0.66 16.76 8.20
CA SER A 54 1.90 16.84 8.97
C SER A 54 1.98 18.12 9.79
N ILE A 55 1.58 19.27 9.23
CA ILE A 55 1.51 20.56 9.94
C ILE A 55 0.45 20.48 11.05
N GLN A 56 -0.73 19.92 10.77
CA GLN A 56 -1.75 19.75 11.79
C GLN A 56 -1.25 18.88 12.95
N ASN A 57 -0.51 17.82 12.67
CA ASN A 57 0.00 16.92 13.71
C ASN A 57 1.13 17.53 14.55
N THR A 58 1.86 18.57 14.09
CA THR A 58 2.78 19.31 14.98
C THR A 58 2.04 20.10 16.06
N THR A 59 0.74 20.39 15.87
CA THR A 59 -0.09 21.06 16.88
C THR A 59 -0.58 20.12 17.98
N VAL A 60 -0.44 18.79 17.81
CA VAL A 60 -0.86 17.79 18.79
C VAL A 60 0.32 17.43 19.72
N PRO A 61 0.17 17.51 21.05
CA PRO A 61 1.28 17.34 22.00
C PRO A 61 1.98 15.98 21.97
N LEU A 62 1.33 14.93 21.42
CA LEU A 62 1.86 13.56 21.45
C LEU A 62 3.26 13.42 20.88
N HIS A 63 3.60 14.18 19.83
CA HIS A 63 4.95 14.15 19.25
C HIS A 63 5.97 15.02 20.00
N ALA A 64 5.50 16.00 20.79
CA ALA A 64 6.35 16.90 21.57
C ALA A 64 6.64 16.34 22.97
N THR A 65 5.78 15.48 23.51
CA THR A 65 5.89 14.96 24.88
C THR A 65 6.44 13.54 24.97
N LEU A 66 6.31 12.73 23.91
CA LEU A 66 6.79 11.34 23.92
C LEU A 66 8.15 11.22 23.22
N PRO A 67 9.17 10.65 23.89
CA PRO A 67 10.42 10.31 23.25
C PRO A 67 10.20 9.38 22.05
N PRO A 68 10.99 9.51 20.96
CA PRO A 68 10.91 8.63 19.78
C PRO A 68 11.01 7.14 20.11
N GLU A 69 11.73 6.77 21.17
CA GLU A 69 11.91 5.41 21.65
C GLU A 69 10.60 4.80 22.17
N VAL A 70 9.78 5.61 22.84
CA VAL A 70 8.46 5.18 23.34
C VAL A 70 7.53 4.94 22.15
N LEU A 71 7.52 5.85 21.18
CA LEU A 71 6.74 5.69 19.94
C LEU A 71 7.20 4.46 19.14
N LEU A 72 8.51 4.23 19.04
CA LEU A 72 9.06 3.04 18.40
C LEU A 72 8.57 1.77 19.12
N ASN A 73 8.61 1.75 20.45
CA ASN A 73 8.12 0.61 21.22
C ASN A 73 6.61 0.40 21.00
N VAL A 74 5.80 1.45 20.92
CA VAL A 74 4.38 1.34 20.55
C VAL A 74 4.23 0.69 19.18
N PHE A 75 4.93 1.17 18.15
CA PHE A 75 4.82 0.62 16.79
C PHE A 75 5.24 -0.84 16.68
N ARG A 76 6.20 -1.31 17.50
CA ARG A 76 6.56 -2.74 17.56
C ARG A 76 5.43 -3.64 18.04
N HIS A 77 4.47 -3.08 18.79
CA HIS A 77 3.31 -3.81 19.31
C HIS A 77 2.03 -3.53 18.52
N VAL A 78 2.10 -2.72 17.47
CA VAL A 78 0.97 -2.54 16.54
C VAL A 78 0.94 -3.72 15.59
N SER A 79 -0.13 -4.52 15.64
CA SER A 79 -0.38 -5.60 14.69
C SER A 79 -1.39 -5.16 13.62
N PRO A 80 -0.93 -4.65 12.46
CA PRO A 80 -1.80 -4.27 11.36
C PRO A 80 -2.67 -5.44 10.87
N THR A 81 -3.94 -5.14 10.61
CA THR A 81 -4.96 -6.11 10.19
C THR A 81 -5.37 -5.94 8.73
N ARG A 82 -5.19 -4.73 8.19
CA ARG A 82 -5.60 -4.35 6.83
C ARG A 82 -4.63 -3.36 6.21
N ARG A 83 -4.61 -3.29 4.87
CA ARG A 83 -3.70 -2.38 4.13
C ARG A 83 -3.87 -0.92 4.52
N ALA A 84 -5.07 -0.50 4.89
CA ALA A 84 -5.34 0.86 5.32
C ALA A 84 -4.64 1.25 6.64
N ASP A 85 -4.07 0.30 7.39
CA ASP A 85 -3.27 0.59 8.59
C ASP A 85 -1.92 1.24 8.22
N ILE A 86 -1.53 1.20 6.94
CA ILE A 86 -0.37 1.96 6.44
C ILE A 86 -0.54 3.47 6.63
N ARG A 87 -1.77 3.95 6.83
CA ARG A 87 -2.05 5.36 7.15
C ARG A 87 -1.38 5.83 8.43
N LEU A 88 -0.92 4.93 9.31
CA LEU A 88 -0.07 5.29 10.44
C LEU A 88 1.24 5.97 9.98
N THR A 89 1.76 5.62 8.81
CA THR A 89 2.91 6.29 8.17
C THR A 89 2.58 7.67 7.58
N HIS A 90 1.30 8.04 7.55
CA HIS A 90 0.83 9.28 6.95
C HIS A 90 0.51 10.36 8.00
N VAL A 91 0.63 10.05 9.30
CA VAL A 91 0.38 11.01 10.39
C VAL A 91 1.39 12.14 10.33
N CYS A 92 2.66 11.87 10.58
CA CYS A 92 3.71 12.87 10.46
C CYS A 92 5.01 12.24 9.99
N LYS A 93 6.00 13.08 9.67
CA LYS A 93 7.33 12.61 9.25
C LYS A 93 7.97 11.69 10.30
N LEU A 94 7.89 12.03 11.58
CA LEU A 94 8.45 11.21 12.66
C LEU A 94 7.83 9.81 12.71
N TRP A 95 6.49 9.70 12.65
CA TRP A 95 5.81 8.40 12.65
C TRP A 95 6.16 7.58 11.41
N ARG A 96 6.20 8.22 10.24
CA ARG A 96 6.66 7.57 9.01
C ARG A 96 8.06 6.98 9.19
N ASP A 97 9.00 7.77 9.68
CA ASP A 97 10.40 7.38 9.83
C ASP A 97 10.59 6.28 10.88
N LEU A 98 9.80 6.30 11.96
CA LEU A 98 9.83 5.25 13.00
C LEU A 98 9.19 3.95 12.51
N ILE A 99 8.00 4.01 11.90
CA ILE A 99 7.31 2.82 11.37
C ILE A 99 8.13 2.19 10.23
N HIS A 100 8.74 2.99 9.35
CA HIS A 100 9.65 2.49 8.31
C HIS A 100 10.85 1.73 8.90
N ARG A 101 11.29 2.10 10.12
CA ARG A 101 12.37 1.45 10.87
C ARG A 101 11.89 0.36 11.83
N THR A 102 10.63 -0.06 11.75
CA THR A 102 10.03 -1.09 12.62
C THR A 102 9.73 -2.35 11.80
N PRO A 103 10.67 -3.29 11.67
CA PRO A 103 10.51 -4.48 10.83
C PRO A 103 9.29 -5.34 11.20
N GLU A 104 8.94 -5.41 12.48
CA GLU A 104 7.81 -6.19 13.01
C GLU A 104 6.48 -5.73 12.42
N PHE A 105 6.29 -4.42 12.27
CA PHE A 105 5.08 -3.85 11.66
C PHE A 105 4.89 -4.36 10.22
N TRP A 106 5.97 -4.44 9.45
CA TRP A 106 5.94 -4.91 8.06
C TRP A 106 5.80 -6.43 7.97
N ALA A 107 6.41 -7.17 8.91
CA ALA A 107 6.24 -8.62 9.02
C ALA A 107 4.78 -8.99 9.32
N ASP A 108 4.13 -8.26 10.22
CA ASP A 108 2.71 -8.43 10.55
C ASP A 108 1.79 -8.07 9.38
N MET A 109 2.11 -6.99 8.65
CA MET A 109 1.39 -6.62 7.41
C MET A 109 1.39 -7.78 6.39
N LEU A 110 2.53 -8.44 6.18
CA LEU A 110 2.64 -9.59 5.26
C LEU A 110 1.80 -10.79 5.73
N GLY A 111 1.67 -10.95 7.05
CA GLY A 111 0.86 -11.97 7.70
C GLY A 111 -0.65 -11.72 7.69
N ALA A 112 -1.10 -10.49 7.39
CA ALA A 112 -2.50 -10.11 7.38
C ALA A 112 -3.21 -10.50 6.08
N LYS A 113 -4.26 -11.33 6.17
CA LYS A 113 -5.02 -11.84 5.00
C LYS A 113 -5.57 -10.71 4.11
N ALA A 114 -6.09 -9.64 4.72
CA ALA A 114 -6.68 -8.52 3.98
C ALA A 114 -5.65 -7.64 3.25
N VAL A 115 -4.36 -7.78 3.61
CA VAL A 115 -3.24 -7.12 2.92
C VAL A 115 -2.81 -7.95 1.72
N ALA A 116 -2.57 -9.25 1.95
CA ALA A 116 -2.17 -10.21 0.93
C ALA A 116 -3.09 -10.22 -0.30
N SER A 117 -4.41 -10.27 -0.10
CA SER A 117 -5.38 -10.32 -1.21
C SER A 117 -5.36 -9.08 -2.12
N ARG A 118 -4.87 -7.94 -1.63
CA ARG A 118 -4.80 -6.68 -2.39
C ARG A 118 -3.42 -6.39 -2.98
N LEU A 119 -2.39 -7.12 -2.55
CA LEU A 119 -1.05 -7.00 -3.12
C LEU A 119 -0.89 -7.89 -4.35
N ASP A 120 -1.69 -8.96 -4.46
CA ASP A 120 -1.67 -9.92 -5.57
C ASP A 120 -2.46 -9.43 -6.81
N TYR A 121 -3.45 -8.55 -6.63
CA TYR A 121 -4.48 -8.30 -7.66
C TYR A 121 -4.14 -7.19 -8.69
N HIS A 122 -3.11 -6.37 -8.50
CA HIS A 122 -2.79 -5.28 -9.45
C HIS A 122 -1.39 -4.67 -9.22
N GLU A 123 -0.35 -5.20 -9.86
CA GLU A 123 1.02 -4.63 -9.78
C GLU A 123 1.18 -3.27 -10.49
N SER A 124 0.22 -2.78 -11.29
CA SER A 124 0.51 -1.66 -12.20
C SER A 124 0.31 -0.23 -11.66
N ASN A 125 -0.30 -0.01 -10.48
CA ASN A 125 -0.67 1.37 -10.06
C ASN A 125 -0.62 1.68 -8.56
N THR A 126 -0.09 0.80 -7.70
CA THR A 126 0.04 1.14 -6.27
C THR A 126 1.50 1.40 -5.89
N PRO A 127 1.83 2.56 -5.27
CA PRO A 127 3.21 2.96 -4.96
C PRO A 127 3.90 2.11 -3.87
N LEU A 128 3.24 1.04 -3.41
CA LEU A 128 3.67 0.20 -2.31
C LEU A 128 3.47 -1.26 -2.72
N SER A 129 4.55 -1.82 -3.28
CA SER A 129 4.65 -3.21 -3.73
C SER A 129 4.82 -4.17 -2.55
N LEU A 130 4.43 -5.43 -2.76
CA LEU A 130 4.74 -6.54 -1.84
C LEU A 130 6.25 -6.63 -1.57
N THR A 131 7.09 -6.39 -2.58
CA THR A 131 8.56 -6.38 -2.42
C THR A 131 9.02 -5.32 -1.42
N THR A 132 8.45 -4.12 -1.45
CA THR A 132 8.75 -3.04 -0.48
C THR A 132 8.43 -3.46 0.95
N PHE A 133 7.35 -4.23 1.16
CA PHE A 133 6.97 -4.72 2.48
C PHE A 133 7.98 -5.77 2.97
N ILE A 134 8.46 -6.62 2.07
CA ILE A 134 9.46 -7.64 2.37
C ILE A 134 10.82 -7.01 2.69
N GLU A 135 11.23 -5.99 1.94
CA GLU A 135 12.46 -5.26 2.21
C GLU A 135 12.41 -4.60 3.60
N ARG A 136 11.31 -3.91 3.90
CA ARG A 136 11.13 -3.22 5.19
C ARG A 136 10.93 -4.15 6.38
N SER A 137 10.50 -5.40 6.15
CA SER A 137 10.43 -6.40 7.21
C SER A 137 11.81 -6.96 7.58
N SER A 138 12.89 -6.63 6.86
CA SER A 138 14.23 -7.10 7.20
C SER A 138 14.74 -6.46 8.49
N PRO A 139 15.33 -7.22 9.43
CA PRO A 139 15.67 -8.65 9.37
C PRO A 139 14.60 -9.59 9.97
N ALA A 140 13.44 -9.08 10.39
CA ALA A 140 12.42 -9.88 11.07
C ALA A 140 11.92 -11.07 10.21
N PRO A 141 11.67 -12.23 10.84
CA PRO A 141 10.97 -13.32 10.18
C PRO A 141 9.52 -12.93 9.93
N TYR A 142 8.93 -13.40 8.84
CA TYR A 142 7.57 -13.04 8.48
C TYR A 142 6.76 -14.21 7.95
N LYS A 143 5.44 -14.07 8.09
CA LYS A 143 4.48 -14.96 7.46
C LYS A 143 4.11 -14.38 6.11
N LEU A 144 4.11 -15.22 5.08
CA LEU A 144 3.70 -14.83 3.74
C LEU A 144 2.40 -15.54 3.39
N ASN A 145 1.36 -14.75 3.10
CA ASN A 145 0.11 -15.27 2.55
C ASN A 145 -0.02 -14.80 1.13
N LEU A 146 -0.24 -15.73 0.21
CA LEU A 146 -0.42 -15.46 -1.20
C LEU A 146 -1.81 -15.93 -1.61
N TYR A 147 -2.46 -15.24 -2.54
CA TYR A 147 -3.79 -15.64 -2.99
C TYR A 147 -3.63 -16.62 -4.14
N GLU A 148 -2.93 -16.22 -5.19
CA GLU A 148 -2.83 -16.99 -6.41
C GLU A 148 -1.39 -17.19 -6.89
N ASP A 149 -0.54 -16.15 -6.87
CA ASP A 149 0.76 -16.21 -7.54
C ASP A 149 1.94 -16.50 -6.59
N LEU A 150 2.66 -17.60 -6.86
CA LEU A 150 3.91 -17.96 -6.18
C LEU A 150 5.16 -17.41 -6.88
N SER A 151 5.02 -16.85 -8.09
CA SER A 151 6.13 -16.28 -8.87
C SER A 151 6.87 -15.18 -8.09
N ILE A 152 6.18 -14.51 -7.17
CA ILE A 152 6.77 -13.51 -6.29
C ILE A 152 7.99 -14.03 -5.52
N LEU A 153 8.03 -15.33 -5.18
CA LEU A 153 9.18 -15.95 -4.51
C LEU A 153 10.46 -15.87 -5.36
N THR A 154 10.32 -15.89 -6.69
CA THR A 154 11.46 -15.71 -7.62
C THR A 154 12.01 -14.29 -7.60
N LYS A 155 11.20 -13.29 -7.24
CA LYS A 155 11.60 -11.88 -7.15
C LYS A 155 12.32 -11.54 -5.85
N ILE A 156 12.30 -12.41 -4.84
CA ILE A 156 12.82 -12.12 -3.48
C ILE A 156 13.79 -13.18 -2.93
N PRO A 157 14.73 -13.71 -3.72
CA PRO A 157 15.53 -14.87 -3.33
C PRO A 157 16.30 -14.67 -2.01
N SER A 158 16.81 -13.46 -1.76
CA SER A 158 17.54 -13.07 -0.55
C SER A 158 16.67 -12.99 0.72
N HIS A 159 15.35 -13.05 0.59
CA HIS A 159 14.41 -12.90 1.70
C HIS A 159 13.60 -14.16 2.00
N ILE A 160 13.74 -15.22 1.20
CA ILE A 160 13.03 -16.49 1.38
C ILE A 160 13.37 -17.13 2.73
N SER A 161 14.63 -17.04 3.18
CA SER A 161 15.10 -17.65 4.42
C SER A 161 14.42 -17.12 5.69
N ARG A 162 13.84 -15.91 5.62
CA ARG A 162 13.10 -15.25 6.71
C ARG A 162 11.62 -15.62 6.74
N ILE A 163 11.11 -16.25 5.69
CA ILE A 163 9.73 -16.78 5.71
C ILE A 163 9.72 -17.90 6.76
N TYR A 164 8.84 -17.82 7.75
CA TYR A 164 8.64 -18.92 8.71
C TYR A 164 7.31 -19.65 8.48
N SER A 165 6.39 -19.05 7.72
CA SER A 165 5.14 -19.68 7.30
C SER A 165 4.72 -19.14 5.96
N LEU A 166 4.45 -20.05 5.02
CA LEU A 166 3.91 -19.78 3.71
C LEU A 166 2.52 -20.41 3.64
N SER A 167 1.50 -19.62 3.32
CA SER A 167 0.16 -20.15 3.08
C SER A 167 -0.46 -19.54 1.83
N ARG A 168 -1.32 -20.33 1.19
CA ARG A 168 -2.09 -19.92 0.03
C ARG A 168 -3.56 -19.95 0.36
N SER A 169 -4.29 -18.89 0.04
CA SER A 169 -5.73 -18.82 0.26
C SER A 169 -6.48 -18.87 -1.07
N TRP A 170 -7.35 -19.87 -1.20
CA TRP A 170 -8.31 -19.99 -2.31
C TRP A 170 -9.72 -19.83 -1.73
N GLY A 171 -10.40 -18.73 -2.07
CA GLY A 171 -11.70 -18.40 -1.49
C GLY A 171 -11.63 -18.28 0.06
N PRO A 172 -12.58 -18.87 0.82
CA PRO A 172 -12.54 -18.81 2.29
C PRO A 172 -11.48 -19.73 2.92
N THR A 173 -10.92 -20.67 2.14
CA THR A 173 -10.06 -21.74 2.65
C THR A 173 -8.59 -21.34 2.57
N ARG A 174 -7.86 -21.57 3.67
CA ARG A 174 -6.41 -21.32 3.77
C ARG A 174 -5.66 -22.65 3.81
N TYR A 175 -4.74 -22.84 2.88
CA TYR A 175 -3.84 -23.99 2.82
C TYR A 175 -2.44 -23.55 3.27
N ILE A 176 -1.91 -24.19 4.31
CA ILE A 176 -0.52 -23.98 4.70
C ILE A 176 0.34 -24.78 3.73
N ILE A 177 1.17 -24.08 2.94
CA ILE A 177 2.07 -24.70 1.97
C ILE A 177 3.33 -25.18 2.69
N TRP A 178 3.85 -24.33 3.59
CA TRP A 178 5.10 -24.61 4.28
C TRP A 178 5.14 -23.85 5.61
N ARG A 179 5.81 -24.43 6.61
CA ARG A 179 6.02 -23.82 7.92
C ARG A 179 7.35 -24.30 8.48
N ARG A 180 8.17 -23.37 8.95
CA ARG A 180 9.38 -23.66 9.72
C ARG A 180 9.01 -23.84 11.19
N SER A 181 9.50 -24.93 11.78
CA SER A 181 9.42 -25.24 13.21
C SER A 181 10.26 -24.28 14.03
#